data_AF-A0A9E7BZF3-F1
#
_entry.id   AF-A0A9E7BZF3-F1
#
_cell.length_a   1.000
_cell.length_b   1.000
_cell.length_c   1.000
_cell.angle_alpha   90.00
_cell.angle_beta   90.00
_cell.angle_gamma   90.00
#
_symmetry.space_group_name_H-M   'P 1'
#
loop_
_entity.id
_entity.type
_entity.pdbx_description
1 polymer ?
#
loop_
_entity_poly.entity_id
_entity_poly.type
_entity_poly.pdbx_seq_one_letter_code
_entity_poly.pdbx_strand_id
1 'polypeptide(L)'
;MTTAQLGSYTFDRVTYDDANDVLYLGDGVAGEETDLGHMFMYPDDTSREVVGAVLEAPRQDLEQRGALLVTLPDGRRVDASTLARFCR
;
A
#
# COMPACT_ATOMS: atom_id res chain seq x y z
N MET A 1 8.18 -2.73 -17.25
CA MET A 1 7.66 -1.96 -16.11
C MET A 1 7.07 -2.94 -15.13
N THR A 2 7.46 -2.87 -13.86
CA THR A 2 6.95 -3.74 -12.81
C THR A 2 5.78 -3.03 -12.15
N THR A 3 4.58 -3.60 -12.22
CA THR A 3 3.39 -3.03 -11.58
C THR A 3 3.07 -3.76 -10.27
N ALA A 4 2.52 -3.02 -9.31
CA ALA A 4 1.90 -3.55 -8.10
C ALA A 4 0.38 -3.39 -8.17
N GLN A 5 -0.34 -4.35 -7.61
CA GLN A 5 -1.79 -4.30 -7.53
C GLN A 5 -2.23 -4.39 -6.08
N LEU A 6 -3.12 -3.49 -5.68
CA LEU A 6 -3.76 -3.46 -4.37
C LEU A 6 -5.26 -3.32 -4.56
N GLY A 7 -6.00 -4.42 -4.43
CA GLY A 7 -7.41 -4.44 -4.81
C GLY A 7 -7.60 -4.06 -6.28
N SER A 8 -8.36 -2.99 -6.53
CA SER A 8 -8.57 -2.43 -7.88
C SER A 8 -7.52 -1.42 -8.33
N TYR A 9 -6.63 -1.00 -7.44
CA TYR A 9 -5.60 0.01 -7.74
C TYR A 9 -4.36 -0.65 -8.33
N THR A 10 -3.82 -0.04 -9.39
CA THR A 10 -2.58 -0.46 -10.04
C THR A 10 -1.56 0.66 -9.96
N PHE A 11 -0.37 0.34 -9.46
CA PHE A 11 0.73 1.29 -9.33
C PHE A 11 1.87 0.88 -10.25
N ASP A 12 2.49 1.85 -10.90
CA ASP A 12 3.63 1.69 -11.80
C ASP A 12 4.99 1.92 -11.11
N ARG A 13 4.96 2.44 -9.88
CA ARG A 13 6.11 2.62 -8.99
C ARG A 13 5.94 1.83 -7.70
N VAL A 14 7.01 1.14 -7.31
CA VAL A 14 7.05 0.32 -6.10
C VAL A 14 8.46 0.42 -5.50
N THR A 15 8.55 0.80 -4.23
CA THR A 15 9.81 0.88 -3.49
C THR A 15 9.60 0.27 -2.11
N TYR A 16 10.43 -0.68 -1.72
CA TYR A 16 10.44 -1.24 -0.37
C TYR A 16 11.63 -0.68 0.41
N ASP A 17 11.36 -0.15 1.59
CA ASP A 17 12.35 0.24 2.58
C ASP A 17 12.51 -0.89 3.61
N ASP A 18 13.52 -1.73 3.40
CA ASP A 18 13.78 -2.88 4.26
C ASP A 18 14.20 -2.51 5.69
N ALA A 19 14.82 -1.34 5.87
CA ALA A 19 15.28 -0.89 7.19
C ALA A 19 14.11 -0.54 8.11
N ASN A 20 13.02 -0.02 7.55
CA ASN A 20 11.83 0.38 8.30
C ASN A 20 10.64 -0.56 8.11
N ASP A 21 10.74 -1.56 7.22
CA ASP A 21 9.63 -2.42 6.80
C ASP A 21 8.45 -1.57 6.29
N VAL A 22 8.69 -0.80 5.23
CA VAL A 22 7.68 0.07 4.61
C VAL A 22 7.65 -0.14 3.10
N LEU A 23 6.45 -0.38 2.54
CA LEU A 23 6.25 -0.50 1.09
C LEU A 23 5.54 0.73 0.53
N TYR A 24 6.23 1.48 -0.31
CA TYR A 24 5.71 2.61 -1.05
C TYR A 24 5.21 2.18 -2.43
N LEU A 25 3.98 2.57 -2.75
CA LEU A 25 3.31 2.35 -4.03
C LEU A 25 2.96 3.72 -4.64
N GLY A 26 3.31 3.95 -5.90
CA GLY A 26 3.00 5.21 -6.58
C GLY A 26 3.69 6.44 -5.97
N ASP A 27 3.07 7.60 -6.17
CA ASP A 27 3.52 8.91 -5.65
C ASP A 27 2.34 9.88 -5.59
N GLY A 28 2.29 10.75 -4.60
CA GLY A 28 1.19 11.70 -4.41
C GLY A 28 1.24 12.41 -3.06
N VAL A 29 0.18 13.17 -2.77
CA VAL A 29 -0.01 13.83 -1.48
C VAL A 29 -0.57 12.83 -0.48
N ALA A 30 0.10 12.71 0.66
CA ALA A 30 -0.34 11.89 1.79
C ALA A 30 -1.78 12.22 2.21
N GLY A 31 -2.65 11.20 2.19
CA GLY A 31 -4.01 11.28 2.72
C GLY A 31 -4.11 10.82 4.17
N GLU A 32 -5.31 10.42 4.58
CA GLU A 32 -5.56 9.90 5.93
C GLU A 32 -4.96 8.49 6.11
N GLU A 33 -4.48 8.24 7.33
CA GLU A 33 -4.02 6.94 7.80
C GLU A 33 -5.22 6.02 8.07
N THR A 34 -5.10 4.76 7.68
CA THR A 34 -6.09 3.70 7.92
C THR A 34 -5.86 3.06 9.30
N ASP A 35 -6.82 2.24 9.76
CA ASP A 35 -6.75 1.55 11.05
C ASP A 35 -5.48 0.70 11.30
N LEU A 36 -4.76 0.31 10.24
CA LEU A 36 -3.53 -0.51 10.31
C LEU A 36 -2.25 0.30 10.06
N GLY A 37 -2.33 1.63 10.08
CA GLY A 37 -1.20 2.50 9.81
C GLY A 37 -0.89 2.70 8.32
N HIS A 38 -1.55 1.99 7.43
CA HIS A 38 -1.38 2.20 6.00
C HIS A 38 -1.99 3.53 5.57
N MET A 39 -1.43 4.15 4.55
CA MET A 39 -1.87 5.45 4.05
C MET A 39 -2.14 5.38 2.56
N PHE A 40 -3.18 6.09 2.09
CA PHE A 40 -3.41 6.29 0.66
C PHE A 40 -3.03 7.71 0.26
N MET A 41 -2.50 7.86 -0.95
CA MET A 41 -2.09 9.15 -1.51
C MET A 41 -3.03 9.55 -2.65
N TYR A 42 -3.25 10.84 -2.74
CA TYR A 42 -4.12 11.49 -3.73
C TYR A 42 -3.33 12.55 -4.50
N PRO A 43 -3.76 12.95 -5.71
CA PRO A 43 -3.19 14.09 -6.39
C PRO A 43 -3.36 15.38 -5.56
N ASP A 44 -2.52 16.39 -5.82
CA ASP A 44 -2.63 17.73 -5.23
C ASP A 44 -3.80 18.56 -5.81
N ASP A 45 -4.83 17.88 -6.32
CA ASP A 45 -6.03 18.49 -6.89
C ASP A 45 -7.29 18.13 -6.07
N THR A 46 -8.47 18.39 -6.64
CA THR A 46 -9.74 18.08 -5.96
C THR A 46 -10.23 16.65 -6.20
N SER A 47 -9.51 15.87 -7.01
CA SER A 47 -9.84 14.47 -7.25
C SER A 47 -9.53 13.64 -6.02
N ARG A 48 -10.31 12.58 -5.83
CA ARG A 48 -10.08 11.57 -4.79
C ARG A 48 -9.61 10.26 -5.42
N GLU A 49 -8.93 10.34 -6.56
CA GLU A 49 -8.34 9.17 -7.18
C GLU A 49 -7.09 8.75 -6.39
N VAL A 50 -6.99 7.47 -6.07
CA VAL A 50 -5.81 6.94 -5.39
C VAL A 50 -4.67 6.83 -6.39
N VAL A 51 -3.57 7.55 -6.13
CA VAL A 51 -2.36 7.55 -6.96
C VAL A 51 -1.15 6.95 -6.25
N GLY A 52 -1.25 6.72 -4.95
CA GLY A 52 -0.22 6.02 -4.19
C GLY A 52 -0.75 5.40 -2.90
N ALA A 53 0.11 4.62 -2.25
CA ALA A 53 -0.12 4.10 -0.92
C ALA A 53 1.19 3.82 -0.19
N VAL A 54 1.16 3.87 1.14
CA VAL A 54 2.23 3.45 2.04
C VAL A 54 1.70 2.32 2.87
N LEU A 55 2.33 1.15 2.80
CA LEU A 55 1.98 0.00 3.64
C LEU A 55 3.05 -0.15 4.71
N GLU A 56 2.64 0.04 5.95
CA GLU A 56 3.44 -0.16 7.15
C GLU A 56 3.56 -1.65 7.52
N ALA A 57 4.77 -2.05 7.90
CA ALA A 57 5.12 -3.38 8.40
C ALA A 57 4.65 -4.58 7.54
N PRO A 58 4.71 -4.55 6.19
CA PRO A 58 4.16 -5.61 5.36
C PRO A 58 4.88 -6.95 5.54
N ARG A 59 6.19 -6.96 5.76
CA ARG A 59 6.92 -8.21 6.05
C ARG A 59 6.47 -8.77 7.39
N GLN A 60 6.39 -7.93 8.42
CA GLN A 60 5.95 -8.37 9.74
C GLN A 60 4.54 -8.97 9.71
N ASP A 61 3.59 -8.34 9.01
CA ASP A 61 2.23 -8.84 8.87
C ASP A 61 2.19 -10.21 8.17
N LEU A 62 2.98 -10.38 7.11
CA LEU A 62 3.10 -11.67 6.42
C LEU A 62 3.71 -12.76 7.31
N GLU A 63 4.76 -12.44 8.07
CA GLU A 63 5.45 -13.41 8.93
C GLU A 63 4.60 -13.82 10.14
N GLN A 64 3.93 -12.86 10.78
CA GLN A 64 3.19 -13.11 12.02
C GLN A 64 1.76 -13.57 11.76
N ARG A 65 1.10 -13.05 10.73
CA ARG A 65 -0.33 -13.26 10.46
C ARG A 65 -0.58 -14.14 9.24
N GLY A 66 0.44 -14.39 8.42
CA GLY A 66 0.32 -15.15 7.17
C GLY A 66 -0.41 -14.40 6.06
N ALA A 67 -0.75 -13.13 6.26
CA ALA A 67 -1.48 -12.31 5.29
C ALA A 67 -1.20 -10.81 5.51
N LEU A 68 -1.08 -10.08 4.41
CA LEU A 68 -1.08 -8.61 4.40
C LEU A 68 -2.50 -8.12 4.09
N LEU A 69 -3.20 -7.57 5.08
CA LEU A 69 -4.59 -7.12 4.91
C LEU A 69 -4.66 -5.60 4.91
N VAL A 70 -5.23 -5.03 3.86
CA VAL A 70 -5.35 -3.58 3.70
C VAL A 70 -6.82 -3.18 3.63
N THR A 71 -7.21 -2.16 4.40
CA THR A 71 -8.53 -1.52 4.28
C THR A 71 -8.43 -0.44 3.22
N LEU A 72 -9.16 -0.59 2.11
CA LEU A 72 -9.23 0.39 1.03
C LEU A 72 -10.03 1.64 1.45
N PRO A 73 -9.93 2.77 0.72
CA PRO A 73 -10.69 3.99 1.04
C PRO A 73 -12.21 3.82 1.01
N ASP A 74 -12.73 2.82 0.30
CA ASP A 74 -14.16 2.47 0.29
C ASP A 74 -14.58 1.60 1.50
N GLY A 75 -13.66 1.34 2.44
CA GLY A 75 -13.86 0.52 3.62
C GLY A 75 -13.75 -0.99 3.39
N ARG A 76 -13.55 -1.45 2.14
CA ARG A 76 -13.38 -2.87 1.86
C ARG A 76 -11.99 -3.33 2.29
N ARG A 77 -11.92 -4.46 2.98
CA ARG A 77 -10.66 -5.12 3.32
C ARG A 77 -10.24 -6.07 2.21
N VAL A 78 -9.00 -5.97 1.75
CA VAL A 78 -8.43 -6.84 0.71
C VAL A 78 -7.17 -7.53 1.19
N ASP A 79 -6.91 -8.71 0.64
CA ASP A 79 -5.64 -9.40 0.78
C ASP A 79 -4.65 -8.85 -0.27
N ALA A 80 -3.54 -8.32 0.22
CA ALA A 80 -2.46 -7.74 -0.56
C ALA A 80 -1.18 -8.60 -0.50
N SER A 81 -1.27 -9.86 -0.11
CA SER A 81 -0.11 -10.76 0.05
C SER A 81 0.66 -11.00 -1.24
N THR A 82 0.09 -10.69 -2.42
CA THR A 82 0.82 -10.69 -3.69
C THR A 82 1.94 -9.64 -3.73
N LEU A 83 1.86 -8.59 -2.91
CA LEU A 83 2.89 -7.56 -2.74
C LEU A 83 4.12 -8.06 -1.97
N ALA A 84 4.03 -9.20 -1.27
CA ALA A 84 5.14 -9.84 -0.57
C ALA A 84 6.39 -10.03 -1.46
N ARG A 85 6.20 -10.16 -2.77
CA ARG A 85 7.30 -10.28 -3.73
C ARG A 85 8.25 -9.07 -3.74
N PHE A 86 7.80 -7.92 -3.24
CA PHE A 86 8.57 -6.67 -3.16
C PHE A 86 9.25 -6.46 -1.81
N CYS A 87 8.86 -7.21 -0.77
CA CYS A 87 9.39 -7.10 0.59
C CYS A 87 10.63 -8.00 0.77
N ARG A 88 11.72 -7.67 0.08
CA ARG A 88 12.96 -8.48 0.07
C ARG A 88 14.21 -7.66 0.33
#